data_AF-A0A3T1AR52-F1
#
_entry.id   AF-A0A3T1AR52-F1
#
_cell.length_a   1.000
_cell.length_b   1.000
_cell.length_c   1.000
_cell.angle_alpha   90.00
_cell.angle_beta   90.00
_cell.angle_gamma   90.00
#
_symmetry.space_group_name_H-M   'P 1'
#
loop_
_entity.id
_entity.type
_entity.pdbx_description
1 polymer ?
#
loop_
_entity_poly.entity_id
_entity_poly.type
_entity_poly.pdbx_seq_one_letter_code
_entity_poly.pdbx_strand_id
1 'polypeptide(L)'
;MEIRWEDFQRQAGEAFAAVTKCLGERQIVIHNAGHLAAALARLPADTPMIIAGTTRIDPSLRQDADRHVVTLAEVVPIAVPDTTVVDEMGDDYPAFTPALQLGAVVMSRNAGGPPLVTVPQPAQQRAEEALAGGEVVEALAAQVELLTWIAGTLSTLAEEVVLDLDDEVALEHIEDADIRVALTLEAERLRQAAHRLEALHAQVVEYEAVADVVEEAEGIVELTTCANPDDSESAS
;
A
#
# COMPACT_ATOMS: atom_id res chain seq x y z
N MET A 1 -4.56 -27.58 -11.33
CA MET A 1 -6.01 -27.81 -11.53
C MET A 1 -6.53 -26.56 -12.19
N GLU A 2 -7.11 -26.65 -13.38
CA GLU A 2 -7.50 -25.47 -14.17
C GLU A 2 -8.96 -25.12 -13.87
N ILE A 3 -9.20 -23.92 -13.34
CA ILE A 3 -10.54 -23.40 -13.03
C ILE A 3 -10.86 -22.34 -14.08
N ARG A 4 -12.07 -22.36 -14.63
CA ARG A 4 -12.54 -21.29 -15.52
C ARG A 4 -12.66 -19.96 -14.76
N TRP A 5 -12.19 -18.89 -15.35
CA TRP A 5 -12.17 -17.56 -14.76
C TRP A 5 -13.51 -17.08 -14.19
N GLU A 6 -14.61 -17.21 -14.94
CA GLU A 6 -15.93 -16.78 -14.48
C GLU A 6 -16.40 -17.56 -13.23
N ASP A 7 -16.15 -18.87 -13.19
CA ASP A 7 -16.50 -19.72 -12.05
C ASP A 7 -15.65 -19.39 -10.84
N PHE A 8 -14.36 -19.12 -11.06
CA PHE A 8 -13.45 -18.65 -10.01
C PHE A 8 -13.89 -17.29 -9.46
N GLN A 9 -14.15 -16.30 -10.31
CA GLN A 9 -14.56 -14.96 -9.88
C GLN A 9 -15.83 -15.00 -9.03
N ARG A 10 -16.82 -15.81 -9.44
CA ARG A 10 -18.06 -15.99 -8.69
C ARG A 10 -17.82 -16.66 -7.34
N GLN A 11 -17.09 -17.78 -7.31
CA GLN A 11 -16.80 -18.52 -6.08
C GLN A 11 -15.95 -17.69 -5.10
N ALA A 12 -14.93 -17.01 -5.61
CA ALA A 12 -14.10 -16.10 -4.83
C ALA A 12 -14.96 -14.97 -4.27
N GLY A 13 -15.76 -14.30 -5.11
CA GLY A 13 -16.66 -13.23 -4.68
C GLY A 13 -17.62 -13.65 -3.56
N GLU A 14 -18.23 -14.83 -3.67
CA GLU A 14 -19.08 -15.40 -2.63
C GLU A 14 -18.31 -15.69 -1.33
N ALA A 15 -17.10 -16.24 -1.44
CA ALA A 15 -16.25 -16.53 -0.28
C ALA A 15 -15.82 -15.24 0.45
N PHE A 16 -15.35 -14.22 -0.29
CA PHE A 16 -14.99 -12.91 0.29
C PHE A 16 -16.20 -12.24 0.95
N ALA A 17 -17.37 -12.28 0.31
CA ALA A 17 -18.59 -11.74 0.87
C ALA A 17 -19.01 -12.46 2.16
N ALA A 18 -18.88 -13.79 2.21
CA ALA A 18 -19.20 -14.57 3.40
C ALA A 18 -18.29 -14.22 4.59
N VAL A 19 -16.97 -14.19 4.37
CA VAL A 19 -15.99 -13.86 5.42
C VAL A 19 -16.17 -12.41 5.91
N THR A 20 -16.34 -11.46 4.99
CA THR A 20 -16.58 -10.05 5.32
C THR A 20 -17.87 -9.87 6.12
N LYS A 21 -18.95 -10.56 5.73
CA LYS A 21 -20.22 -10.55 6.46
C LYS A 21 -20.09 -11.13 7.87
N CYS A 22 -19.28 -12.16 8.06
CA CYS A 22 -19.04 -12.75 9.39
C CYS A 22 -18.30 -11.79 10.34
N LEU A 23 -17.36 -11.00 9.82
CA LEU A 23 -16.68 -9.95 10.60
C LEU A 23 -17.61 -8.77 10.90
N GLY A 24 -18.53 -8.47 9.97
CA GLY A 24 -19.53 -7.40 10.06
C GLY A 24 -19.11 -6.13 9.34
N GLU A 25 -17.80 -5.91 9.24
CA GLU A 25 -17.14 -4.81 8.52
C GLU A 25 -15.91 -5.36 7.79
N ARG A 26 -15.34 -4.58 6.87
CA ARG A 26 -14.11 -4.94 6.14
C ARG A 26 -12.89 -5.07 7.07
N GLN A 27 -12.88 -4.30 8.15
CA GLN A 27 -11.84 -4.27 9.18
C GLN A 27 -12.51 -4.17 10.54
N ILE A 28 -11.95 -4.81 11.56
CA ILE A 28 -12.43 -4.71 12.95
C ILE A 28 -11.28 -4.40 13.90
N VAL A 29 -11.53 -3.54 14.88
CA VAL A 29 -10.55 -3.23 15.94
C VAL A 29 -10.58 -4.32 17.00
N ILE A 30 -9.43 -4.92 17.26
CA ILE A 30 -9.23 -5.96 18.27
C ILE A 30 -8.67 -5.32 19.53
N HIS A 31 -9.53 -5.17 20.55
CA HIS A 31 -9.12 -4.59 21.83
C HIS A 31 -8.51 -5.60 22.80
N ASN A 32 -8.86 -6.89 22.66
CA ASN A 32 -8.42 -7.95 23.56
C ASN A 32 -8.60 -9.34 22.91
N ALA A 33 -8.04 -10.36 23.55
CA ALA A 33 -8.12 -11.75 23.11
C ALA A 33 -9.57 -12.27 23.02
N GLY A 34 -10.47 -11.81 23.88
CA GLY A 34 -11.89 -12.19 23.84
C GLY A 34 -12.60 -11.65 22.60
N HIS A 35 -12.30 -10.42 22.19
CA HIS A 35 -12.81 -9.84 20.94
C HIS A 35 -12.30 -10.61 19.71
N LEU A 36 -11.02 -10.98 19.71
CA LEU A 36 -10.46 -11.82 18.65
C LEU A 36 -11.15 -13.19 18.59
N ALA A 37 -11.30 -13.88 19.73
CA ALA A 37 -11.97 -15.17 19.79
C ALA A 37 -13.42 -15.09 19.29
N ALA A 38 -14.15 -14.02 19.62
CA ALA A 38 -15.50 -13.79 19.13
C ALA A 38 -15.56 -13.48 17.62
N ALA A 39 -14.54 -12.84 17.05
CA ALA A 39 -14.40 -12.67 15.61
C ALA A 39 -14.13 -14.01 14.91
N LEU A 40 -13.16 -14.78 15.40
CA LEU A 40 -12.79 -16.07 14.86
C LEU A 40 -13.93 -17.10 14.92
N ALA A 41 -14.71 -17.09 16.00
CA ALA A 41 -15.86 -18.00 16.16
C ALA A 41 -16.98 -17.77 15.13
N ARG A 42 -17.00 -16.62 14.44
CA ARG A 42 -17.96 -16.31 13.38
C ARG A 42 -17.48 -16.73 11.99
N LEU A 43 -16.18 -16.98 11.82
CA LEU A 43 -15.61 -17.31 10.51
C LEU A 43 -15.90 -18.76 10.11
N PRO A 44 -15.94 -19.04 8.79
CA PRO A 44 -15.85 -20.42 8.31
C PRO A 44 -14.63 -21.14 8.90
N ALA A 45 -14.79 -22.43 9.24
CA ALA A 45 -13.77 -23.19 9.97
C ALA A 45 -12.42 -23.27 9.23
N ASP A 46 -12.45 -23.24 7.90
CA ASP A 46 -11.27 -23.36 7.04
C ASP A 46 -10.72 -22.00 6.59
N THR A 47 -11.19 -20.87 7.14
CA THR A 47 -10.67 -19.54 6.79
C THR A 47 -9.21 -19.43 7.25
N PRO A 48 -8.25 -19.24 6.32
CA PRO A 48 -6.85 -19.06 6.67
C PRO A 48 -6.66 -17.81 7.52
N MET A 49 -5.70 -17.87 8.44
CA MET A 49 -5.30 -16.74 9.26
C MET A 49 -3.83 -16.44 9.03
N ILE A 50 -3.52 -15.17 8.79
CA ILE A 50 -2.16 -14.68 8.62
C ILE A 50 -1.88 -13.56 9.62
N ILE A 51 -0.63 -13.43 10.02
CA ILE A 51 -0.15 -12.33 10.85
C ILE A 51 0.64 -11.42 9.92
N ALA A 52 0.29 -10.13 9.90
CA ALA A 52 1.03 -9.14 9.14
C ALA A 52 2.49 -9.16 9.60
N GLY A 53 3.41 -9.28 8.64
CA GLY A 53 4.84 -9.30 8.93
C GLY A 53 5.36 -7.96 9.46
N THR A 54 4.60 -6.88 9.27
CA THR A 54 4.97 -5.52 9.69
C THR A 54 3.78 -4.71 10.18
N THR A 55 4.09 -3.72 11.00
CA THR A 55 3.16 -2.65 11.38
C THR A 55 2.82 -1.83 10.15
N ARG A 56 1.54 -1.49 9.97
CA ARG A 56 1.08 -0.56 8.94
C ARG A 56 0.82 0.82 9.54
N ILE A 57 0.74 1.85 8.71
CA ILE A 57 0.53 3.23 9.11
C ILE A 57 -0.56 3.85 8.24
N ASP A 58 -1.33 4.75 8.84
CA ASP A 58 -2.22 5.65 8.10
C ASP A 58 -1.38 6.54 7.15
N PRO A 59 -1.55 6.43 5.82
CA PRO A 59 -0.77 7.22 4.87
C PRO A 59 -1.02 8.73 5.02
N SER A 60 -2.14 9.13 5.61
CA SER A 60 -2.48 10.52 5.90
C SER A 60 -1.93 11.02 7.25
N LEU A 61 -1.19 10.17 7.98
CA LEU A 61 -0.66 10.53 9.29
C LEU A 61 0.41 11.62 9.16
N ARG A 62 0.11 12.78 9.73
CA ARG A 62 1.07 13.88 9.80
C ARG A 62 2.23 13.54 10.73
N GLN A 63 3.43 14.00 10.39
CA GLN A 63 4.64 13.75 11.19
C GLN A 63 4.50 14.26 12.64
N ASP A 64 3.81 15.37 12.84
CA ASP A 64 3.60 16.07 14.13
C ASP A 64 2.36 15.59 14.91
N ALA A 65 1.60 14.63 14.37
CA ALA A 65 0.41 14.13 15.03
C ALA A 65 0.74 13.26 16.25
N ASP A 66 -0.08 13.36 17.30
CA ASP A 66 -0.07 12.40 18.40
C ASP A 66 -0.52 11.03 17.89
N ARG A 67 0.31 10.00 18.11
CA ARG A 67 0.17 8.68 17.51
C ARG A 67 -0.31 7.66 18.54
N HIS A 68 -1.02 6.65 18.05
CA HIS A 68 -1.28 5.45 18.82
C HIS A 68 -1.34 4.23 17.90
N VAL A 69 -1.19 3.05 18.49
CA VAL A 69 -1.23 1.77 17.78
C VAL A 69 -2.52 1.06 18.11
N VAL A 70 -3.21 0.58 17.07
CA VAL A 70 -4.38 -0.28 17.20
C VAL A 70 -4.11 -1.63 16.56
N THR A 71 -4.67 -2.70 17.12
CA THR A 71 -4.66 -4.01 16.48
C THR A 71 -5.91 -4.17 15.64
N LEU A 72 -5.75 -4.52 14.37
CA LEU A 72 -6.84 -4.75 13.42
C LEU A 72 -6.88 -6.20 12.97
N ALA A 73 -8.08 -6.65 12.66
CA ALA A 73 -8.30 -7.83 11.84
C ALA A 73 -8.99 -7.40 10.55
N GLU A 74 -8.47 -7.82 9.40
CA GLU A 74 -9.03 -7.47 8.09
C GLU A 74 -9.08 -8.67 7.14
N VAL A 75 -9.95 -8.60 6.15
CA VAL A 75 -10.03 -9.63 5.10
C VAL A 75 -9.08 -9.25 3.97
N VAL A 76 -8.15 -10.14 3.65
CA VAL A 76 -7.21 -9.94 2.53
C VAL A 76 -7.22 -11.13 1.58
N PRO A 77 -6.91 -10.91 0.29
CA PRO A 77 -6.69 -12.00 -0.63
C PRO A 77 -5.34 -12.67 -0.36
N ILE A 78 -5.33 -14.01 -0.32
CA ILE A 78 -4.11 -14.80 -0.36
C ILE A 78 -4.12 -15.73 -1.56
N ALA A 79 -2.97 -15.87 -2.22
CA ALA A 79 -2.83 -16.79 -3.33
C ALA A 79 -2.94 -18.23 -2.84
N VAL A 80 -3.71 -19.06 -3.54
CA VAL A 80 -3.80 -20.49 -3.31
C VAL A 80 -2.59 -21.14 -3.98
N PRO A 81 -1.70 -21.81 -3.22
CA PRO A 81 -0.53 -22.46 -3.80
C PRO A 81 -0.93 -23.44 -4.91
N ASP A 82 -0.11 -23.50 -5.96
CA ASP A 82 -0.22 -24.45 -7.08
C ASP A 82 -1.58 -24.44 -7.83
N THR A 83 -2.33 -23.35 -7.69
CA THR A 83 -3.63 -23.17 -8.36
C THR A 83 -3.62 -21.90 -9.19
N THR A 84 -3.77 -22.07 -10.50
CA THR A 84 -3.92 -20.98 -11.46
C THR A 84 -5.33 -20.99 -12.06
N VAL A 85 -5.77 -19.83 -12.49
CA VAL A 85 -7.04 -19.57 -13.13
C VAL A 85 -6.73 -19.03 -14.51
N VAL A 86 -7.34 -19.61 -15.54
CA VAL A 86 -7.13 -19.23 -16.93
C VAL A 86 -8.27 -18.32 -17.35
N ASP A 87 -7.94 -17.13 -17.85
CA ASP A 87 -8.92 -16.18 -18.37
C ASP A 87 -9.42 -16.55 -19.78
N GLU A 88 -10.29 -15.70 -20.34
CA GLU A 88 -10.84 -15.90 -21.68
C GLU A 88 -9.80 -15.79 -22.80
N MET A 89 -8.67 -15.14 -22.54
CA MET A 89 -7.56 -14.95 -23.47
C MET A 89 -6.51 -16.07 -23.37
N GLY A 90 -6.62 -16.94 -22.36
CA GLY A 90 -5.68 -18.02 -22.10
C GLY A 90 -4.52 -17.63 -21.19
N ASP A 91 -4.60 -16.48 -20.51
CA ASP A 91 -3.58 -16.02 -19.57
C ASP A 91 -3.78 -16.66 -18.20
N ASP A 92 -2.67 -17.08 -17.58
CA ASP A 92 -2.63 -17.72 -16.27
C ASP A 92 -2.53 -16.69 -15.13
N TYR A 93 -3.50 -16.72 -14.22
CA TYR A 93 -3.51 -15.89 -13.01
C TYR A 93 -3.47 -16.73 -11.74
N PRO A 94 -2.86 -16.24 -10.65
CA PRO A 94 -2.95 -16.91 -9.35
C PRO A 94 -4.41 -16.95 -8.87
N ALA A 95 -4.86 -18.11 -8.39
CA ALA A 95 -6.13 -18.21 -7.69
C ALA A 95 -6.01 -17.58 -6.29
N PHE A 96 -7.06 -16.91 -5.83
CA PHE A 96 -7.09 -16.24 -4.52
C PHE A 96 -8.24 -16.75 -3.66
N THR A 97 -8.01 -16.76 -2.34
CA THR A 97 -9.03 -17.06 -1.32
C THR A 97 -8.97 -16.01 -0.21
N PRO A 98 -10.10 -15.69 0.47
CA PRO A 98 -10.07 -14.77 1.60
C PRO A 98 -9.32 -15.37 2.79
N ALA A 99 -8.43 -14.58 3.39
CA ALA A 99 -7.82 -14.85 4.69
C ALA A 99 -8.15 -13.73 5.68
N LEU A 100 -8.11 -14.06 6.98
CA LEU A 100 -8.08 -13.07 8.04
C LEU A 100 -6.63 -12.66 8.31
N GLN A 101 -6.30 -11.40 8.10
CA GLN A 101 -5.01 -10.83 8.50
C GLN A 101 -5.14 -10.11 9.84
N LEU A 102 -4.27 -10.46 10.79
CA LEU A 102 -4.09 -9.73 12.03
C LEU A 102 -2.87 -8.82 11.91
N GLY A 103 -3.04 -7.53 12.20
CA GLY A 103 -1.97 -6.54 12.07
C GLY A 103 -2.07 -5.42 13.08
N ALA A 104 -1.00 -4.64 13.19
CA ALA A 104 -0.97 -3.40 13.95
C ALA A 104 -0.99 -2.21 12.99
N VAL A 105 -1.77 -1.17 13.33
CA VAL A 105 -1.84 0.07 12.57
C VAL A 105 -1.51 1.26 13.46
N VAL A 106 -0.55 2.08 13.02
CA VAL A 106 -0.23 3.38 13.62
C VAL A 106 -1.14 4.43 12.98
N MET A 107 -1.86 5.17 13.82
CA MET A 107 -2.80 6.20 13.38
C MET A 107 -2.88 7.35 14.38
N SER A 108 -3.47 8.47 13.96
CA SER A 108 -3.67 9.63 14.82
C SER A 108 -4.57 9.27 16.00
N ARG A 109 -4.21 9.69 17.22
CA ARG A 109 -5.05 9.49 18.42
C ARG A 109 -6.44 10.12 18.29
N ASN A 110 -6.56 11.15 17.45
CA ASN A 110 -7.81 11.87 17.22
C ASN A 110 -8.60 11.35 16.02
N ALA A 111 -8.15 10.29 15.35
CA ALA A 111 -8.91 9.71 14.24
C ALA A 111 -10.16 8.99 14.75
N GLY A 112 -11.26 9.12 14.01
CA GLY A 112 -12.57 8.55 14.38
C GLY A 112 -12.67 7.02 14.25
N GLY A 113 -11.63 6.37 13.74
CA GLY A 113 -11.55 4.93 13.51
C GLY A 113 -10.34 4.58 12.65
N PRO A 114 -10.06 3.28 12.46
CA PRO A 114 -8.95 2.85 11.63
C PRO A 114 -9.12 3.30 10.17
N PRO A 115 -8.02 3.67 9.49
CA PRO A 115 -8.09 4.05 8.08
C PRO A 115 -8.36 2.81 7.21
N LEU A 116 -9.19 2.99 6.17
CA LEU A 116 -9.49 1.92 5.21
C LEU A 116 -8.28 1.51 4.37
N VAL A 117 -7.39 2.47 4.12
CA VAL A 117 -6.14 2.27 3.38
C VAL A 117 -4.99 2.44 4.37
N THR A 118 -4.12 1.46 4.41
CA THR A 118 -2.90 1.48 5.23
C THR A 118 -1.73 1.05 4.38
N VAL A 119 -0.54 1.56 4.71
CA VAL A 119 0.71 1.22 4.03
C VAL A 119 1.71 0.65 5.04
N PRO A 120 2.67 -0.20 4.65
CA PRO A 120 3.69 -0.68 5.59
C PRO A 120 4.43 0.48 6.25
N GLN A 121 4.75 0.38 7.54
CA GLN A 121 5.56 1.40 8.19
C GLN A 121 6.98 1.47 7.59
N PRO A 122 7.69 0.35 7.32
CA PRO A 122 9.00 0.41 6.70
C PRO A 122 8.92 0.99 5.28
N ALA A 123 9.73 2.02 5.00
CA ALA A 123 9.75 2.69 3.69
C ALA A 123 10.13 1.74 2.54
N GLN A 124 11.01 0.75 2.80
CA GLN A 124 11.38 -0.26 1.82
C GLN A 124 10.18 -1.09 1.36
N GLN A 125 9.41 -1.63 2.31
CA GLN A 125 8.23 -2.45 1.96
C GLN A 125 7.15 -1.63 1.27
N ARG A 126 7.01 -0.34 1.61
CA ARG A 126 6.13 0.57 0.85
C ARG A 126 6.55 0.71 -0.60
N ALA A 127 7.85 0.89 -0.85
CA ALA A 127 8.35 0.98 -2.21
C ALA A 127 8.15 -0.33 -2.97
N GLU A 128 8.34 -1.48 -2.32
CA GLU A 128 8.09 -2.80 -2.91
C GLU A 128 6.60 -3.02 -3.24
N GLU A 129 5.69 -2.69 -2.31
CA GLU A 129 4.23 -2.81 -2.54
C GLU A 129 3.76 -1.88 -3.67
N ALA A 130 4.20 -0.62 -3.69
CA ALA A 130 3.81 0.35 -4.72
C ALA A 130 4.32 -0.07 -6.12
N LEU A 131 5.53 -0.61 -6.21
CA LEU A 131 6.05 -1.16 -7.47
C LEU A 131 5.25 -2.38 -7.94
N ALA A 132 4.84 -3.25 -7.02
CA ALA A 132 4.03 -4.43 -7.35
C ALA A 132 2.61 -4.05 -7.81
N GLY A 133 2.06 -2.94 -7.30
CA GLY A 133 0.77 -2.39 -7.70
C GLY A 133 0.78 -1.68 -9.07
N GLY A 134 1.96 -1.43 -9.65
CA GLY A 134 2.10 -0.66 -10.88
C GLY A 134 1.88 0.84 -10.72
N GLU A 135 1.84 1.33 -9.48
CA GLU A 135 1.55 2.73 -9.16
C GLU A 135 2.86 3.52 -9.14
N VAL A 136 3.26 4.01 -10.32
CA VAL A 136 4.57 4.65 -10.54
C VAL A 136 4.78 5.87 -9.64
N VAL A 137 3.74 6.69 -9.46
CA VAL A 137 3.75 7.87 -8.59
C VAL A 137 4.00 7.47 -7.13
N GLU A 138 3.24 6.50 -6.62
CA GLU A 138 3.41 6.00 -5.25
C GLU A 138 4.76 5.32 -5.04
N ALA A 139 5.26 4.59 -6.05
CA ALA A 139 6.56 3.93 -6.01
C ALA A 139 7.71 4.95 -5.93
N LEU A 140 7.64 6.03 -6.71
CA LEU A 140 8.64 7.10 -6.67
C LEU A 140 8.61 7.84 -5.32
N ALA A 141 7.42 8.14 -4.79
CA ALA A 141 7.28 8.77 -3.48
C ALA A 141 7.85 7.88 -2.35
N ALA A 142 7.57 6.58 -2.38
CA ALA A 142 8.10 5.64 -1.40
C ALA A 142 9.64 5.49 -1.49
N GLN A 143 10.20 5.53 -2.71
CA GLN A 143 11.66 5.52 -2.91
C GLN A 143 12.33 6.78 -2.37
N VAL A 144 11.74 7.95 -2.57
CA VAL A 144 12.22 9.22 -1.99
C VAL A 144 12.28 9.11 -0.47
N GLU A 145 11.21 8.59 0.15
CA GLU A 145 11.15 8.43 1.59
C GLU A 145 12.18 7.42 2.11
N LEU A 146 12.37 6.30 1.42
CA LEU A 146 13.40 5.31 1.75
C LEU A 146 14.80 5.94 1.70
N LEU A 147 15.15 6.64 0.62
CA LEU A 147 16.46 7.27 0.47
C LEU A 147 16.69 8.35 1.53
N THR A 148 15.65 9.13 1.84
CA THR A 148 15.68 10.14 2.89
C THR A 148 15.89 9.52 4.27
N TRP A 149 15.20 8.40 4.56
CA TRP A 149 15.38 7.65 5.80
C TRP A 149 16.79 7.08 5.92
N ILE A 150 17.32 6.43 4.87
CA ILE A 150 18.69 5.90 4.88
C ILE A 150 19.69 7.03 5.10
N ALA A 151 19.55 8.16 4.39
CA ALA A 151 20.42 9.31 4.57
C ALA A 151 20.39 9.87 5.99
N GLY A 152 19.20 9.92 6.61
CA GLY A 152 19.03 10.27 8.02
C GLY A 152 19.81 9.33 8.94
N THR A 153 19.59 8.02 8.81
CA THR A 153 20.26 6.98 9.61
C THR A 153 21.79 7.04 9.46
N LEU A 154 22.31 7.21 8.24
CA LEU A 154 23.75 7.36 8.01
C LEU A 154 24.32 8.62 8.65
N SER A 155 23.56 9.72 8.67
CA SER A 155 23.98 10.95 9.32
C SER A 155 24.02 10.79 10.83
N THR A 156 23.01 10.15 11.42
CA THR A 156 22.97 9.81 12.85
C THR A 156 24.15 8.91 13.25
N LEU A 157 24.51 7.93 12.42
CA LEU A 157 25.68 7.07 12.63
C LEU A 157 27.01 7.82 12.52
N ALA A 158 27.07 8.86 11.68
CA ALA A 158 28.26 9.68 11.48
C ALA A 158 28.47 10.72 12.60
N GLU A 159 27.41 11.06 13.34
CA GLU A 159 27.47 12.03 14.43
C GLU A 159 28.15 11.45 15.70
N GLU A 160 28.99 12.27 16.33
CA GLU A 160 29.61 11.97 17.63
C GLU A 160 28.67 12.33 18.78
N VAL A 161 27.41 11.92 18.66
CA VAL A 161 26.41 12.16 19.69
C VAL A 161 26.21 10.84 20.42
N VAL A 162 26.63 10.82 21.70
CA VAL A 162 26.12 9.83 22.65
C VAL A 162 24.63 10.13 22.78
N LEU A 163 23.83 9.47 21.95
CA LEU A 163 22.39 9.57 22.09
C LEU A 163 22.06 8.83 23.40
N ASP A 164 21.55 9.58 24.37
CA ASP A 164 20.93 9.04 25.58
C ASP A 164 19.58 8.43 25.15
N LEU A 165 19.65 7.32 24.41
CA LEU A 165 18.49 6.59 23.91
C LEU A 165 18.03 5.67 25.03
N ASP A 166 17.04 6.13 25.79
CA ASP A 166 16.27 5.28 26.70
C ASP A 166 15.38 4.27 25.95
N ASP A 167 15.34 4.25 24.60
CA ASP A 167 14.51 3.34 23.81
C ASP A 167 15.26 2.63 22.65
N GLU A 168 15.51 1.34 22.87
CA GLU A 168 15.56 0.17 21.95
C GLU A 168 16.43 0.11 20.67
N VAL A 169 17.11 1.17 20.21
CA VAL A 169 18.08 1.02 19.09
C VAL A 169 19.40 1.69 19.43
N ALA A 170 20.24 0.98 20.19
CA ALA A 170 21.64 1.34 20.36
C ALA A 170 22.36 1.13 19.02
N LEU A 171 22.40 2.18 18.19
CA LEU A 171 23.28 2.20 17.04
C LEU A 171 24.72 2.23 17.54
N GLU A 172 25.51 1.20 17.20
CA GLU A 172 26.91 1.13 17.57
C GLU A 172 27.65 2.34 16.99
N HIS A 173 28.29 3.10 17.88
CA HIS A 173 29.03 4.30 17.50
C HIS A 173 30.26 3.94 16.66
N ILE A 174 30.49 4.69 15.59
CA ILE A 174 31.64 4.49 14.69
C ILE A 174 32.75 5.47 15.09
N GLU A 175 33.79 4.95 15.75
CA GLU A 175 34.92 5.77 16.24
C GLU A 175 35.81 6.29 15.09
N ASP A 176 35.89 5.55 13.99
CA ASP A 176 36.75 5.85 12.84
C ASP A 176 36.27 7.12 12.10
N ALA A 177 37.11 8.16 12.12
CA ALA A 177 36.82 9.45 11.51
C ALA A 177 36.68 9.38 9.98
N ASP A 178 37.46 8.53 9.30
CA ASP A 178 37.39 8.39 7.84
C ASP A 178 36.08 7.71 7.44
N ILE A 179 35.63 6.73 8.22
CA ILE A 179 34.32 6.08 8.01
C ILE A 179 33.19 7.08 8.23
N ARG A 180 33.23 7.90 9.29
CA ARG A 180 32.21 8.95 9.53
C ARG A 180 32.12 9.96 8.40
N VAL A 181 33.26 10.39 7.86
CA VAL A 181 33.31 11.30 6.69
C VAL A 181 32.69 10.62 5.46
N ALA A 182 33.02 9.35 5.21
CA ALA A 182 32.44 8.60 4.10
C ALA A 182 30.92 8.44 4.23
N LEU A 183 30.41 8.15 5.44
CA LEU A 183 28.97 8.03 5.72
C LEU A 183 28.24 9.36 5.52
N THR A 184 28.85 10.47 5.95
CA THR A 184 28.29 11.81 5.74
C THR A 184 28.16 12.13 4.25
N LEU A 185 29.22 11.87 3.47
CA LEU A 185 29.22 12.08 2.03
C LEU A 185 28.16 11.22 1.34
N GLU A 186 28.01 9.96 1.76
CA GLU A 186 27.01 9.06 1.18
C GLU A 186 25.59 9.49 1.54
N ALA A 187 25.36 9.94 2.78
CA ALA A 187 24.08 10.54 3.17
C ALA A 187 23.72 11.75 2.29
N GLU A 188 24.67 12.62 1.98
CA GLU A 188 24.46 13.75 1.06
C GLU A 188 24.09 13.29 -0.36
N ARG A 189 24.78 12.26 -0.88
CA ARG A 189 24.47 11.69 -2.20
C ARG A 189 23.07 11.09 -2.25
N LEU A 190 22.66 10.38 -1.20
CA LEU A 190 21.32 9.82 -1.09
C LEU A 190 20.26 10.91 -1.03
N ARG A 191 20.48 12.01 -0.28
CA ARG A 191 19.58 13.18 -0.31
C ARG A 191 19.50 13.80 -1.71
N GLN A 192 20.63 13.91 -2.41
CA GLN A 192 20.64 14.44 -3.76
C GLN A 192 19.87 13.52 -4.73
N ALA A 193 19.98 12.20 -4.59
CA ALA A 193 19.21 11.24 -5.36
C ALA A 193 17.70 11.34 -5.04
N ALA A 194 17.33 11.47 -3.77
CA ALA A 194 15.95 11.69 -3.33
C ALA A 194 15.36 12.96 -3.98
N HIS A 195 16.05 14.10 -3.91
CA HIS A 195 15.60 15.34 -4.57
C HIS A 195 15.43 15.21 -6.09
N ARG A 196 16.30 14.43 -6.77
CA ARG A 196 16.15 14.18 -8.21
C ARG A 196 14.91 13.34 -8.50
N LEU A 197 14.62 12.34 -7.66
CA LEU A 197 13.42 11.52 -7.77
C LEU A 197 12.15 12.33 -7.46
N GLU A 198 12.17 13.24 -6.49
CA GLU A 198 11.07 14.18 -6.23
C GLU A 198 10.80 15.07 -7.45
N ALA A 199 11.85 15.61 -8.07
CA ALA A 199 11.71 16.42 -9.27
C ALA A 199 11.14 15.60 -10.45
N LEU A 200 11.57 14.34 -10.61
CA LEU A 200 11.02 13.43 -11.60
C LEU A 200 9.55 13.09 -11.31
N HIS A 201 9.23 12.80 -10.05
CA HIS A 201 7.86 12.54 -9.60
C HIS A 201 6.93 13.71 -9.92
N ALA A 202 7.35 14.94 -9.63
CA ALA A 202 6.58 16.13 -10.00
C ALA A 202 6.33 16.23 -11.51
N GLN A 203 7.33 15.89 -12.34
CA GLN A 203 7.19 15.87 -13.80
C GLN A 203 6.23 14.76 -14.28
N VAL A 204 6.29 13.57 -13.68
CA VAL A 204 5.40 12.45 -14.02
C VAL A 204 3.96 12.79 -13.66
N VAL A 205 3.71 13.32 -12.46
CA VAL A 205 2.37 13.75 -12.03
C VAL A 205 1.80 14.81 -12.96
N GLU A 206 2.62 15.78 -13.38
CA GLU A 206 2.19 16.80 -14.36
C GLU A 206 1.84 16.16 -15.71
N TYR A 207 2.63 15.19 -16.17
CA TYR A 207 2.38 14.49 -17.44
C TYR A 207 1.13 13.62 -17.40
N GLU A 208 0.91 12.85 -16.32
CA GLU A 208 -0.30 12.04 -16.13
C GLU A 208 -1.55 12.91 -16.07
N ALA A 209 -1.51 14.03 -15.32
CA ALA A 209 -2.63 14.98 -15.28
C ALA A 209 -2.97 15.56 -16.66
N VAL A 210 -1.95 15.78 -17.52
CA VAL A 210 -2.17 16.23 -18.90
C VAL A 210 -2.74 15.11 -19.77
N ALA A 211 -2.29 13.86 -19.59
CA ALA A 211 -2.81 12.71 -20.31
C ALA A 211 -4.29 12.45 -20.00
N ASP A 212 -4.68 12.50 -18.71
CA ASP A 212 -6.07 12.34 -18.28
C ASP A 212 -7.00 13.39 -18.91
N VAL A 213 -6.56 14.65 -18.97
CA VAL A 213 -7.32 15.74 -19.61
C VAL A 213 -7.46 15.52 -21.11
N VAL A 214 -6.44 14.97 -21.77
CA VAL A 214 -6.50 14.65 -23.21
C VAL A 214 -7.45 13.49 -23.46
N GLU A 215 -7.40 12.42 -22.66
CA GLU A 215 -8.31 11.28 -22.77
C GLU A 215 -9.77 11.71 -22.52
N GLU A 216 -10.03 12.52 -21.49
CA GLU A 216 -11.36 13.07 -21.23
C GLU A 216 -11.85 13.96 -22.39
N ALA A 217 -10.96 14.79 -22.95
CA ALA A 217 -11.27 15.62 -24.10
C ALA A 217 -11.55 14.78 -25.37
N GLU A 218 -10.79 13.72 -25.60
CA GLU A 218 -11.02 12.78 -26.71
C GLU A 218 -12.36 12.05 -26.55
N GLY A 219 -12.70 11.61 -25.33
CA GLY A 219 -13.99 11.01 -25.01
C GLY A 219 -15.18 11.96 -25.23
N ILE A 220 -15.02 13.25 -24.89
CA ILE A 220 -16.04 14.29 -25.17
C ILE A 220 -16.19 14.49 -26.69
N VAL A 221 -15.08 14.54 -27.44
CA VAL A 221 -15.09 14.69 -28.90
C VAL A 221 -15.78 13.51 -29.56
N GLU A 222 -15.48 12.27 -29.15
CA GLU A 222 -16.09 11.04 -29.68
C GLU A 222 -17.59 10.95 -29.38
N LEU A 223 -18.01 11.37 -28.19
CA LEU A 223 -19.44 11.47 -27.84
C LEU A 223 -20.17 12.51 -28.70
N THR A 224 -19.54 13.64 -29.01
CA THR A 224 -20.14 14.67 -29.88
C THR A 224 -20.18 14.30 -31.36
N THR A 225 -19.27 13.45 -31.86
CA THR A 225 -19.30 12.95 -33.24
C THR A 225 -20.26 11.78 -33.42
N CYS A 226 -20.49 10.94 -32.40
CA CYS A 226 -21.50 9.89 -32.44
C CYS A 226 -22.95 10.39 -32.26
N ALA A 227 -23.15 11.60 -31.74
CA ALA A 227 -24.48 12.21 -31.55
C ALA A 227 -25.08 12.85 -32.82
N ASN A 228 -24.39 12.81 -33.98
CA ASN A 228 -24.92 13.25 -35.27
C ASN A 228 -25.03 12.11 -36.30
N PRO A 229 -26.04 11.25 -36.20
CA PRO A 229 -26.65 10.63 -37.36
C PRO A 229 -28.06 11.21 -37.55
N ASP A 230 -28.26 11.90 -38.67
CA ASP A 230 -29.54 12.26 -39.27
C ASP A 230 -30.49 13.20 -38.51
N ASP A 231 -30.34 14.50 -38.78
CA ASP A 231 -31.45 15.46 -38.73
C ASP A 231 -31.51 16.33 -40.01
N SER A 232 -31.21 15.71 -41.17
CA SER A 232 -31.33 16.35 -42.49
C SER A 232 -32.07 15.51 -43.53
N GLU A 233 -33.07 14.75 -43.13
CA GLU A 233 -34.11 14.24 -44.05
C GLU A 233 -35.49 14.33 -43.38
N SER A 234 -36.10 15.53 -43.39
CA SER A 234 -37.55 15.73 -43.59
C SER A 234 -38.00 17.14 -43.23
N ALA A 235 -37.87 18.08 -44.16
CA ALA A 235 -38.82 19.20 -44.25
C ALA A 235 -38.83 19.82 -45.65
N SER A 236 -39.77 19.31 -46.46
CA SER A 236 -40.43 19.93 -47.63
C SER A 236 -39.69 20.01 -48.96
#